data_AF-A0A4D7CBJ2-F1
#
_entry.id   AF-A0A4D7CBJ2-F1
#
_cell.length_a   1.000
_cell.length_b   1.000
_cell.length_c   1.000
_cell.angle_alpha   90.00
_cell.angle_beta   90.00
_cell.angle_gamma   90.00
#
_symmetry.space_group_name_H-M   'P 1'
#
loop_
_entity.id
_entity.type
_entity.pdbx_description
1 polymer ?
#
loop_
_entity_poly.entity_id
_entity_poly.type
_entity_poly.pdbx_seq_one_letter_code
_entity_poly.pdbx_strand_id
1 'polypeptide(L)'
;MGGQASASFEGDLHADEPPCSFFHNPVTWIGRRRSRRPAGVLQQAGGAGTPRNFRFRLLPIVKEVQEWDEYTGRFEAYDFVEVRSRVNGYLQSIHFTDGDIVEKGQLLFQIDPRPFQVALDQAKARLTSALSAQEFAKDLERARELLQRENIPERVFDQRQDSLKTPRPACGPLKPTSIRRS
;
A
#
# COMPACT_ATOMS: atom_id res chain seq x y z
N MET A 1 27.01 -43.40 0.36
CA MET A 1 27.84 -42.48 -0.45
C MET A 1 27.17 -41.11 -0.41
N GLY A 2 27.81 -40.13 0.25
CA GLY A 2 27.46 -38.70 0.22
C GLY A 2 26.12 -38.33 0.89
N GLY A 3 25.97 -37.33 1.73
CA GLY A 3 26.84 -36.20 2.01
C GLY A 3 26.58 -35.66 3.41
N GLN A 4 27.66 -35.14 3.96
CA GLN A 4 27.77 -34.42 5.21
C GLN A 4 27.18 -33.01 5.04
N ALA A 5 26.58 -32.45 6.09
CA ALA A 5 26.86 -31.11 6.58
C ALA A 5 25.78 -30.69 7.59
N SER A 6 26.13 -30.70 8.88
CA SER A 6 25.78 -29.60 9.80
C SER A 6 26.14 -30.00 11.22
N ALA A 7 27.03 -29.21 11.82
CA ALA A 7 27.12 -28.84 13.23
C ALA A 7 28.58 -28.87 13.69
N SER A 8 29.25 -27.74 13.46
CA SER A 8 30.40 -27.34 14.27
C SER A 8 30.19 -25.91 14.70
N PHE A 9 30.70 -25.66 15.91
CA PHE A 9 31.14 -24.39 16.46
C PHE A 9 30.08 -23.64 17.29
N GLU A 10 30.14 -23.82 18.61
CA GLU A 10 31.01 -23.14 19.60
C GLU A 10 30.36 -21.84 20.03
N GLY A 11 30.14 -21.72 21.34
CA GLY A 11 29.45 -20.59 21.92
C GLY A 11 30.25 -19.31 21.83
N ASP A 12 29.53 -18.19 21.92
CA ASP A 12 30.05 -17.02 22.58
C ASP A 12 28.91 -16.19 23.15
N LEU A 13 29.22 -15.63 24.32
CA LEU A 13 28.30 -15.02 25.25
C LEU A 13 27.59 -13.80 24.65
N HIS A 14 26.29 -13.71 24.91
CA HIS A 14 25.56 -12.45 24.92
C HIS A 14 26.20 -11.50 25.94
N ALA A 15 27.01 -10.57 25.46
CA ALA A 15 27.34 -9.33 26.15
C ALA A 15 26.66 -8.19 25.37
N ASP A 16 25.54 -7.71 25.92
CA ASP A 16 24.93 -6.43 25.59
C ASP A 16 25.94 -5.31 25.86
N GLU A 17 26.48 -4.68 24.81
CA GLU A 17 27.09 -3.35 24.88
C GLU A 17 26.01 -2.27 24.61
N PRO A 18 25.70 -1.38 25.57
CA PRO A 18 25.08 -0.11 25.26
C PRO A 18 26.14 0.98 25.00
N PRO A 19 26.05 1.75 23.89
CA PRO A 19 26.92 2.90 23.68
C PRO A 19 26.44 4.15 24.44
N CYS A 20 27.43 4.87 24.98
CA CYS A 20 27.48 6.33 25.14
C CYS A 20 26.41 7.03 26.01
N SER A 21 26.79 7.43 27.22
CA SER A 21 26.50 8.80 27.70
C SER A 21 27.55 9.28 28.70
N PHE A 22 28.56 9.88 28.11
CA PHE A 22 29.53 10.79 28.68
C PHE A 22 28.81 12.11 29.03
N PHE A 23 28.56 12.41 30.30
CA PHE A 23 28.57 13.81 30.74
C PHE A 23 28.91 13.95 32.22
N HIS A 24 30.02 14.65 32.44
CA HIS A 24 30.64 14.94 33.71
C HIS A 24 29.83 15.99 34.49
N ASN A 25 29.61 15.75 35.79
CA ASN A 25 29.18 16.78 36.71
C ASN A 25 30.32 17.14 37.67
N PRO A 26 31.04 18.25 37.46
CA PRO A 26 31.95 18.78 38.47
C PRO A 26 31.21 19.74 39.40
N VAL A 27 30.96 19.25 40.62
CA VAL A 27 30.81 20.05 41.84
C VAL A 27 31.99 21.02 41.90
N THR A 28 31.73 22.33 41.79
CA THR A 28 32.72 23.36 42.09
C THR A 28 32.34 24.09 43.36
N TRP A 29 33.11 23.76 44.38
CA TRP A 29 33.20 24.42 45.67
C TRP A 29 34.11 25.64 45.51
N ILE A 30 33.56 26.86 45.58
CA ILE A 30 34.38 28.09 45.50
C ILE A 30 34.01 29.05 46.63
N GLY A 31 34.92 29.12 47.62
CA GLY A 31 35.52 30.40 48.00
C GLY A 31 34.84 31.21 49.09
N ARG A 32 34.80 30.71 50.33
CA ARG A 32 34.59 31.52 51.54
C ARG A 32 35.80 32.45 51.77
N ARG A 33 35.77 33.67 51.22
CA ARG A 33 36.75 34.73 51.59
C ARG A 33 36.46 35.23 53.00
N ARG A 34 37.38 34.96 53.93
CA ARG A 34 37.53 35.71 55.17
C ARG A 34 38.08 37.10 54.84
N SER A 35 37.37 38.17 55.19
CA SER A 35 37.98 39.47 55.42
C SER A 35 37.88 39.83 56.90
N ARG A 36 39.03 40.24 57.43
CA ARG A 36 39.31 40.53 58.83
C ARG A 36 38.50 41.72 59.32
N ARG A 37 38.00 41.61 60.56
CA ARG A 37 37.55 42.74 61.39
C ARG A 37 38.77 43.60 61.78
N PRO A 38 38.66 44.94 61.73
CA PRO A 38 39.31 45.79 62.70
C PRO A 38 38.27 46.32 63.70
N ALA A 39 38.67 46.27 64.97
CA ALA A 39 37.99 46.92 66.08
C ALA A 39 38.36 48.41 66.11
N GLY A 40 37.40 49.25 66.51
CA GLY A 40 37.62 50.64 66.90
C GLY A 40 37.08 51.66 65.90
N VAL A 41 36.00 52.37 66.23
CA VAL A 41 36.02 53.63 66.98
C VAL A 41 34.56 54.01 67.28
N LEU A 42 34.37 54.52 68.50
CA LEU A 42 33.12 54.98 69.08
C LEU A 42 33.14 56.51 69.01
N GLN A 43 32.19 57.17 68.33
CA GLN A 43 31.90 58.60 68.57
C GLN A 43 30.49 59.01 68.08
N GLN A 44 29.59 59.06 69.05
CA GLN A 44 28.56 60.07 69.37
C GLN A 44 27.57 60.66 68.33
N ALA A 45 26.30 60.46 68.71
CA ALA A 45 25.28 61.46 69.03
C ALA A 45 24.44 62.12 67.93
N GLY A 46 23.13 61.85 68.03
CA GLY A 46 22.11 62.91 68.10
C GLY A 46 21.42 63.28 66.79
N GLY A 47 20.11 62.99 66.71
CA GLY A 47 19.22 63.67 65.78
C GLY A 47 18.11 62.78 65.23
N ALA A 48 16.94 62.83 65.85
CA ALA A 48 15.71 62.29 65.29
C ALA A 48 15.34 63.06 64.01
N GLY A 49 15.15 62.32 62.91
CA GLY A 49 14.66 62.85 61.64
C GLY A 49 14.01 61.72 60.85
N THR A 50 12.71 61.86 60.59
CA THR A 50 11.81 60.95 59.87
C THR A 50 12.40 60.33 58.60
N PRO A 51 12.06 59.06 58.24
CA PRO A 51 12.52 58.47 57.00
C PRO A 51 11.85 59.18 55.81
N ARG A 52 12.64 59.87 55.00
CA ARG A 52 12.21 60.33 53.67
C ARG A 52 12.13 59.11 52.76
N ASN A 53 10.96 58.86 52.21
CA ASN A 53 10.74 57.79 51.26
C ASN A 53 11.38 58.15 49.90
N PHE A 54 12.50 57.51 49.58
CA PHE A 54 13.11 57.59 48.26
C PHE A 54 12.29 56.74 47.28
N ARG A 55 11.61 57.39 46.33
CA ARG A 55 10.97 56.70 45.21
C ARG A 55 12.02 56.37 44.14
N PHE A 56 12.50 55.13 44.15
CA PHE A 56 13.29 54.58 43.06
C PHE A 56 12.37 54.28 41.87
N ARG A 57 12.62 54.92 40.71
CA ARG A 57 11.95 54.58 39.45
C ARG A 57 12.83 53.57 38.71
N LEU A 58 12.47 52.29 38.79
CA LEU A 58 13.12 51.24 38.03
C LEU A 58 12.64 51.31 36.57
N LEU A 59 13.57 51.45 35.63
CA LEU A 59 13.28 51.36 34.20
C LEU A 59 13.25 49.88 33.80
N PRO A 60 12.18 49.39 33.15
CA PRO A 60 12.06 47.99 32.80
C PRO A 60 13.05 47.62 31.69
N ILE A 61 13.70 46.46 31.84
CA ILE A 61 14.56 45.87 30.82
C ILE A 61 13.67 45.04 29.91
N VAL A 62 13.47 45.51 28.68
CA VAL A 62 12.70 44.79 27.65
C VAL A 62 13.63 43.76 27.00
N LYS A 63 13.25 42.49 27.05
CA LYS A 63 13.89 41.40 26.30
C LYS A 63 12.86 40.85 25.33
N GLU A 64 13.25 40.67 24.08
CA GLU A 64 12.42 39.99 23.09
C GLU A 64 12.29 38.53 23.49
N VAL A 65 11.06 38.11 23.79
CA VAL A 65 10.71 36.73 24.08
C VAL A 65 10.00 36.19 22.86
N GLN A 66 10.54 35.12 22.28
CA GLN A 66 9.87 34.38 21.22
C GLN A 66 8.79 33.53 21.88
N GLU A 67 7.53 33.89 21.62
CA GLU A 67 6.37 33.14 22.05
C GLU A 67 6.16 31.99 21.06
N TRP A 68 6.19 30.76 21.57
CA TRP A 68 5.98 29.56 20.77
C TRP A 68 4.54 29.11 20.94
N ASP A 69 3.79 29.08 19.85
CA ASP A 69 2.45 28.53 19.83
C ASP A 69 2.51 27.05 19.46
N GLU A 70 2.07 26.18 20.37
CA GLU A 70 1.94 24.75 20.11
C GLU A 70 0.55 24.44 19.56
N TYR A 71 0.51 23.85 18.37
CA TYR A 71 -0.72 23.38 17.74
C TYR A 71 -0.67 21.86 17.56
N THR A 72 -1.72 21.18 18.02
CA THR A 72 -1.89 19.76 17.75
C THR A 72 -2.42 19.56 16.33
N GLY A 73 -1.59 19.00 15.45
CA GLY A 73 -1.98 18.58 14.11
C GLY A 73 -2.17 17.07 14.03
N ARG A 74 -3.10 16.61 13.18
CA ARG A 74 -3.22 15.20 12.80
C ARG A 74 -2.61 15.02 11.41
N PHE A 75 -1.73 14.04 11.28
CA PHE A 75 -1.21 13.63 9.98
C PHE A 75 -2.13 12.57 9.37
N GLU A 76 -2.48 12.76 8.11
CA GLU A 76 -3.19 11.78 7.29
C GLU A 76 -2.35 11.47 6.05
N ALA A 77 -2.51 10.26 5.51
CA ALA A 77 -1.84 9.88 4.27
C ALA A 77 -2.35 10.77 3.13
N TYR A 78 -1.43 11.33 2.33
CA TYR A 78 -1.79 12.16 1.19
C TYR A 78 -2.57 11.35 0.13
N ASP A 79 -2.12 10.13 -0.15
CA ASP A 79 -2.80 9.17 -1.02
C ASP A 79 -3.02 7.86 -0.25
N PHE A 80 -4.29 7.48 -0.06
CA PHE A 80 -4.69 6.20 0.52
C PHE A 80 -5.55 5.44 -0.48
N VAL A 81 -5.16 4.19 -0.79
CA VAL A 81 -5.90 3.32 -1.71
C VAL A 81 -6.17 1.99 -1.03
N GLU A 82 -7.45 1.69 -0.81
CA GLU A 82 -7.88 0.36 -0.39
C GLU A 82 -7.91 -0.57 -1.60
N VAL A 83 -7.07 -1.60 -1.60
CA VAL A 83 -7.02 -2.59 -2.68
C VAL A 83 -8.11 -3.62 -2.48
N ARG A 84 -9.11 -3.63 -3.36
CA ARG A 84 -10.23 -4.59 -3.35
C ARG A 84 -10.25 -5.41 -4.63
N SER A 85 -10.58 -6.69 -4.52
CA SER A 85 -10.78 -7.53 -5.69
C SER A 85 -12.02 -7.09 -6.47
N ARG A 86 -11.87 -6.86 -7.78
CA ARG A 86 -13.01 -6.55 -8.67
C ARG A 86 -13.84 -7.79 -9.01
N VAL A 87 -13.27 -8.98 -8.80
CA VAL A 87 -13.88 -10.25 -9.14
C VAL A 87 -13.90 -11.15 -7.92
N ASN A 88 -14.96 -11.94 -7.79
CA ASN A 88 -15.09 -12.95 -6.75
C ASN A 88 -14.34 -14.20 -7.18
N GLY A 89 -13.55 -14.78 -6.29
CA GLY A 89 -12.78 -16.00 -6.58
C GLY A 89 -11.92 -16.41 -5.39
N TYR A 90 -11.29 -17.57 -5.54
CA TYR A 90 -10.34 -18.06 -4.55
C TYR A 90 -8.98 -17.41 -4.77
N LEU A 91 -8.35 -16.97 -3.67
CA LEU A 91 -6.99 -16.46 -3.68
C LEU A 91 -6.02 -17.62 -3.91
N GLN A 92 -5.21 -17.52 -4.97
CA GLN A 92 -4.19 -18.51 -5.31
C GLN A 92 -2.88 -18.22 -4.58
N SER A 93 -2.44 -16.96 -4.55
CA SER A 93 -1.22 -16.54 -3.88
C SER A 93 -1.20 -15.05 -3.57
N ILE A 94 -0.41 -14.71 -2.54
CA ILE A 94 -0.08 -13.35 -2.11
C ILE A 94 1.40 -13.14 -2.43
N HIS A 95 1.73 -12.01 -3.04
CA HIS A 95 3.07 -11.73 -3.59
C HIS A 95 3.75 -10.52 -2.94
N PHE A 96 3.35 -10.15 -1.72
CA PHE A 96 3.97 -9.06 -0.96
C PHE A 96 4.12 -9.43 0.52
N THR A 97 5.03 -8.73 1.20
CA THR A 97 5.20 -8.80 2.66
C THR A 97 4.61 -7.55 3.29
N ASP A 98 4.07 -7.68 4.51
CA ASP A 98 3.54 -6.53 5.25
C ASP A 98 4.67 -5.50 5.50
N GLY A 99 4.42 -4.26 5.06
CA GLY A 99 5.40 -3.17 5.16
C GLY A 99 6.28 -2.96 3.93
N ASP A 100 6.16 -3.80 2.89
CA ASP A 100 6.89 -3.62 1.64
C ASP A 100 6.39 -2.40 0.85
N ILE A 101 7.33 -1.71 0.22
CA ILE A 101 7.03 -0.62 -0.72
C ILE A 101 6.60 -1.26 -2.05
N VAL A 102 5.34 -1.03 -2.43
CA VAL A 102 4.77 -1.57 -3.68
C VAL A 102 4.61 -0.48 -4.73
N GLU A 103 4.93 -0.82 -5.97
CA GLU A 103 4.77 0.08 -7.11
C GLU A 103 3.40 -0.10 -7.77
N LYS A 104 2.95 0.95 -8.49
CA LYS A 104 1.69 0.90 -9.23
C LYS A 104 1.76 -0.15 -10.33
N GLY A 105 0.86 -1.13 -10.27
CA GLY A 105 0.76 -2.20 -11.27
C GLY A 105 1.52 -3.48 -10.91
N GLN A 106 2.17 -3.52 -9.75
CA GLN A 106 2.75 -4.74 -9.22
C GLN A 106 1.66 -5.78 -8.92
N LEU A 107 1.95 -7.05 -9.21
CA LEU A 107 1.06 -8.16 -8.88
C LEU A 107 1.12 -8.37 -7.36
N LEU A 108 0.05 -8.00 -6.66
CA LEU A 108 -0.07 -8.21 -5.21
C LEU A 108 -0.79 -9.52 -4.89
N PHE A 109 -1.84 -9.80 -5.67
CA PHE A 109 -2.74 -10.93 -5.45
C PHE A 109 -3.00 -11.66 -6.76
N GLN A 110 -2.93 -12.99 -6.71
CA GLN A 110 -3.33 -13.83 -7.82
C GLN A 110 -4.62 -14.56 -7.47
N ILE A 111 -5.66 -14.39 -8.27
CA ILE A 111 -6.94 -15.09 -8.14
C ILE A 111 -6.95 -16.28 -9.10
N ASP A 112 -7.53 -17.41 -8.70
CA ASP A 112 -7.62 -18.62 -9.53
C ASP A 112 -8.25 -18.30 -10.91
N PRO A 113 -7.50 -18.48 -12.02
CA PRO A 113 -7.95 -18.09 -13.35
C PRO A 113 -8.90 -19.10 -13.99
N ARG A 114 -9.02 -20.33 -13.48
CA ARG A 114 -9.78 -21.43 -14.11
C ARG A 114 -11.23 -21.06 -14.48
N PRO A 115 -12.06 -20.51 -13.57
CA PRO A 115 -13.44 -20.15 -13.91
C PRO A 115 -13.50 -19.05 -14.99
N PHE A 116 -12.54 -18.13 -15.00
CA PHE A 116 -12.48 -17.06 -15.98
C PHE A 116 -12.03 -17.56 -17.36
N GLN A 117 -11.08 -18.50 -17.39
CA GLN A 117 -10.65 -19.13 -18.63
C GLN A 117 -11.80 -19.90 -19.30
N VAL A 118 -12.56 -20.67 -18.53
CA VAL A 118 -13.75 -21.38 -19.03
C VAL A 118 -14.79 -20.39 -19.57
N ALA A 119 -15.06 -19.30 -18.86
CA ALA A 119 -16.01 -18.28 -19.33
C ALA A 119 -15.54 -17.59 -20.62
N LEU A 120 -14.24 -17.32 -20.72
CA LEU A 120 -13.62 -16.74 -21.90
C LEU A 120 -13.68 -17.70 -23.10
N ASP A 121 -13.41 -18.98 -22.90
CA ASP A 121 -13.48 -19.98 -23.96
C ASP A 121 -14.93 -20.17 -24.44
N GLN A 122 -15.91 -20.14 -23.53
CA GLN A 122 -17.33 -20.12 -23.90
C GLN A 122 -17.70 -18.87 -24.71
N ALA A 123 -17.23 -17.69 -24.30
CA ALA A 123 -17.48 -16.45 -25.03
C ALA A 123 -16.86 -16.48 -26.44
N LYS A 124 -15.64 -17.00 -26.56
CA LYS A 124 -14.98 -17.22 -27.86
C LYS A 124 -15.76 -18.20 -28.75
N ALA A 125 -16.22 -19.32 -28.20
CA ALA A 125 -17.02 -20.30 -28.95
C ALA A 125 -18.36 -19.71 -29.44
N ARG A 126 -18.99 -18.83 -28.64
CA ARG A 126 -20.19 -18.10 -29.06
C ARG A 126 -19.89 -17.12 -30.18
N LEU A 127 -18.78 -16.39 -30.07
CA LEU A 127 -18.31 -15.46 -31.11
C LEU A 127 -18.06 -16.20 -32.43
N THR A 128 -17.32 -17.31 -32.42
CA THR A 128 -17.03 -18.08 -33.64
C THR A 128 -18.29 -18.67 -34.26
N SER A 129 -19.24 -19.10 -33.43
CA SER A 129 -20.56 -19.56 -33.89
C SER A 129 -21.36 -18.43 -34.56
N ALA A 130 -21.35 -17.23 -33.98
CA ALA A 130 -22.02 -16.07 -34.53
C ALA A 130 -21.40 -15.59 -35.85
N LEU A 131 -20.06 -15.55 -35.93
CA LEU A 131 -19.35 -15.24 -37.18
C LEU A 131 -19.68 -16.26 -38.27
N SER A 132 -19.67 -17.55 -37.93
CA SER A 132 -20.04 -18.60 -38.88
C SER A 132 -21.46 -18.40 -39.39
N ALA A 133 -22.42 -18.11 -38.50
CA ALA A 133 -23.80 -17.83 -38.87
C ALA A 133 -23.93 -16.61 -39.80
N GLN A 134 -23.14 -15.56 -39.56
CA GLN A 134 -23.10 -14.38 -40.42
C GLN A 134 -22.59 -14.71 -41.84
N GLU A 135 -21.51 -15.48 -41.94
CA GLU A 135 -20.98 -15.91 -43.24
C GLU A 135 -21.99 -16.78 -44.00
N PHE A 136 -22.65 -17.72 -43.31
CA PHE A 136 -23.73 -18.52 -43.92
C PHE A 136 -24.90 -17.66 -44.41
N ALA A 137 -25.26 -16.58 -43.69
CA ALA A 137 -26.31 -15.67 -44.13
C ALA A 137 -25.94 -14.93 -45.43
N LYS A 138 -24.68 -14.48 -45.55
CA LYS A 138 -24.16 -13.87 -46.78
C LYS A 138 -24.14 -14.86 -47.94
N ASP A 139 -23.78 -16.12 -47.68
CA ASP A 139 -23.76 -17.16 -48.71
C ASP A 139 -25.17 -17.51 -49.21
N LEU A 140 -26.18 -17.47 -48.33
CA LEU A 140 -27.57 -17.60 -48.73
C LEU A 140 -28.04 -16.44 -49.62
N GLU A 141 -27.71 -15.22 -49.24
CA GLU A 141 -28.06 -14.03 -50.02
C GLU A 141 -27.44 -14.11 -51.42
N ARG A 142 -26.16 -14.46 -51.51
CA ARG A 142 -25.47 -14.69 -52.79
C ARG A 142 -26.12 -15.82 -53.59
N ALA A 143 -26.48 -16.93 -52.96
CA ALA A 143 -27.17 -18.03 -53.65
C ALA A 143 -28.53 -17.59 -54.20
N ARG A 144 -29.28 -16.77 -53.47
CA ARG A 144 -30.56 -16.21 -53.92
C ARG A 144 -30.39 -15.32 -55.16
N GLU A 145 -29.36 -14.48 -55.20
CA GLU A 145 -29.05 -13.65 -56.36
C GLU A 145 -28.69 -14.50 -57.60
N LEU A 146 -27.90 -15.57 -57.41
CA LEU A 146 -27.51 -16.46 -58.51
C LEU A 146 -28.69 -17.26 -59.06
N LEU A 147 -29.66 -17.62 -58.21
CA LEU A 147 -30.89 -18.28 -58.62
C LEU A 147 -31.75 -17.36 -59.50
N GLN A 148 -31.87 -16.08 -59.13
CA GLN A 148 -32.60 -15.08 -59.93
C GLN A 148 -31.97 -14.86 -61.31
N ARG A 149 -30.65 -15.05 -61.42
CA ARG A 149 -29.89 -14.93 -62.68
C ARG A 149 -29.76 -16.27 -63.41
N GLU A 150 -30.48 -17.30 -62.99
CA GLU A 150 -30.46 -18.67 -63.57
C GLU A 150 -29.07 -19.34 -63.64
N ASN A 151 -28.13 -18.92 -62.79
CA ASN A 151 -26.75 -19.42 -62.80
C ASN A 151 -26.53 -20.64 -61.89
N ILE A 152 -27.52 -21.01 -61.07
CA ILE A 152 -27.45 -22.20 -60.21
C ILE A 152 -28.77 -23.00 -60.26
N PRO A 153 -28.72 -24.34 -60.14
CA PRO A 153 -29.93 -25.16 -60.05
C PRO A 153 -30.63 -24.98 -58.69
N GLU A 154 -31.96 -25.00 -58.68
CA GLU A 154 -32.82 -24.85 -57.49
C GLU A 154 -32.44 -25.80 -56.35
N ARG A 155 -32.12 -27.07 -56.68
CA ARG A 155 -31.64 -28.09 -55.73
C ARG A 155 -30.50 -27.61 -54.83
N VAL A 156 -29.57 -26.82 -55.38
CA VAL A 156 -28.38 -26.34 -54.63
C VAL A 156 -28.76 -25.22 -53.66
N PHE A 157 -29.78 -24.43 -53.99
CA PHE A 157 -30.33 -23.42 -53.08
C PHE A 157 -31.09 -24.07 -51.92
N ASP A 158 -31.93 -25.07 -52.20
CA ASP A 158 -32.68 -25.81 -51.18
C ASP A 158 -31.74 -26.51 -50.19
N GLN A 159 -30.66 -27.13 -50.69
CA GLN A 159 -29.66 -27.77 -49.84
C GLN A 159 -29.00 -26.79 -48.84
N ARG A 160 -28.77 -25.53 -49.25
CA ARG A 160 -28.24 -24.50 -48.35
C ARG A 160 -29.29 -24.04 -47.33
N GLN A 161 -30.56 -23.93 -47.71
CA GLN A 161 -31.64 -23.63 -46.77
C GLN A 161 -31.81 -24.73 -45.71
N ASP A 162 -31.76 -25.98 -46.13
CA ASP A 162 -31.92 -27.12 -45.22
C ASP A 162 -30.77 -27.21 -44.21
N SER A 163 -29.56 -26.84 -44.64
CA SER A 163 -28.40 -26.78 -43.74
C SER A 163 -28.55 -25.75 -42.60
N LEU A 164 -29.42 -24.74 -42.76
CA LEU A 164 -29.75 -23.74 -41.75
C LEU A 164 -30.83 -24.21 -40.78
N LYS A 165 -31.85 -24.90 -41.30
CA LYS A 165 -32.95 -25.44 -40.49
C LYS A 165 -32.49 -26.59 -39.61
N THR A 166 -31.46 -27.33 -40.04
CA THR A 166 -30.88 -28.42 -39.27
C THR A 166 -30.25 -27.85 -37.99
N PRO A 167 -30.75 -28.21 -36.79
CA PRO A 167 -30.17 -27.74 -35.55
C PRO A 167 -28.75 -28.29 -35.44
N ARG A 168 -27.74 -27.42 -35.61
CA ARG A 168 -26.36 -27.81 -35.36
C ARG A 168 -26.25 -28.08 -33.87
N PRO A 169 -25.73 -29.25 -33.44
CA PRO A 169 -25.55 -29.52 -32.02
C PRO A 169 -24.70 -28.39 -31.44
N ALA A 170 -25.28 -27.65 -30.49
CA ALA A 170 -24.54 -26.63 -29.78
C ALA A 170 -23.35 -27.35 -29.13
N CYS A 171 -22.14 -26.91 -29.47
CA CYS A 171 -20.95 -27.34 -28.76
C CYS A 171 -21.08 -26.77 -27.35
N GLY A 172 -21.78 -27.52 -26.47
CA GLY A 172 -22.04 -27.12 -25.11
C GLY A 172 -20.73 -27.04 -24.34
N PRO A 173 -20.69 -26.26 -23.25
CA PRO A 173 -19.46 -26.15 -22.47
C PRO A 173 -19.02 -27.54 -22.04
N LEU A 174 -17.78 -27.90 -22.40
CA LEU A 174 -17.11 -29.11 -21.91
C LEU A 174 -17.13 -29.04 -20.38
N LYS A 175 -18.03 -29.82 -19.76
CA LYS A 175 -18.06 -29.93 -18.31
C LYS A 175 -16.71 -30.52 -17.88
N PRO A 176 -15.98 -29.89 -16.95
CA PRO A 176 -14.78 -30.50 -16.41
C PRO A 176 -15.19 -31.80 -15.71
N THR A 177 -14.88 -32.93 -16.31
CA THR A 177 -15.11 -34.24 -15.72
C THR A 177 -14.22 -34.33 -14.50
N SER A 178 -14.79 -34.20 -13.30
CA SER A 178 -14.09 -34.44 -12.05
C SER A 178 -13.68 -35.92 -12.02
N ILE A 179 -12.43 -36.20 -12.38
CA ILE A 179 -11.84 -37.52 -12.21
C ILE A 179 -11.70 -37.73 -10.70
N ARG A 180 -12.65 -38.47 -10.12
CA ARG A 180 -12.59 -38.95 -8.75
C ARG A 180 -11.50 -40.02 -8.71
N ARG A 181 -10.29 -39.67 -8.24
CA ARG A 181 -9.28 -40.66 -7.88
C ARG A 181 -9.72 -41.35 -6.59
N SER A 182 -9.99 -42.64 -6.70
CA SER A 182 -10.12 -43.60 -5.60
C SER A 182 -8.81 -43.79 -4.88
#